data_AF-A0A841J084-F1
#
_entry.id   AF-A0A841J084-F1
#
_cell.length_a   1.000
_cell.length_b   1.000
_cell.length_c   1.000
_cell.angle_alpha   90.00
_cell.angle_beta   90.00
_cell.angle_gamma   90.00
#
_symmetry.space_group_name_H-M   'P 1'
#
loop_
_entity.id
_entity.type
_entity.pdbx_description
1 polymer ?
#
loop_
_entity_poly.entity_id
_entity_poly.type
_entity_poly.pdbx_seq_one_letter_code
_entity_poly.pdbx_strand_id
1 'polypeptide(L)'
;MSAYTASDPAGSVVAAIGARWSTVGGAVGIPVELVGAQVTRTAFDHQVRITFTAHGPDGRVRLGAELVVETELSMTDADGGQVLLVPGTGSRLAPLLDLFTRTVTEVEVTGRGTLRLGFDDGTGLSVDPDPDYESWSLSGLGLDPVLVGPGGESGWQ
;
A
#
# COMPACT_ATOMS: atom_id res chain seq x y z
N MET A 1 7.46 -30.52 -11.96
CA MET A 1 8.21 -30.45 -10.69
C MET A 1 7.31 -29.67 -9.74
N SER A 2 6.81 -30.29 -8.68
CA SER A 2 5.70 -29.73 -7.89
C SER A 2 6.19 -28.62 -6.96
N ALA A 3 5.52 -27.46 -6.98
CA ALA A 3 5.65 -26.47 -5.93
C ALA A 3 4.75 -26.86 -4.74
N TYR A 4 5.25 -26.65 -3.52
CA TYR A 4 4.59 -27.00 -2.27
C TYR A 4 3.91 -25.76 -1.70
N THR A 5 2.57 -25.75 -1.64
CA THR A 5 1.81 -24.69 -0.98
C THR A 5 1.76 -24.96 0.52
N ALA A 6 2.55 -24.22 1.28
CA ALA A 6 2.33 -24.08 2.72
C ALA A 6 1.32 -22.96 2.94
N SER A 7 0.06 -23.31 3.23
CA SER A 7 -0.90 -22.33 3.75
C SER A 7 -0.51 -21.97 5.17
N ASP A 8 -0.12 -20.72 5.39
CA ASP A 8 0.00 -20.16 6.74
C ASP A 8 -1.42 -19.99 7.32
N PRO A 9 -1.70 -20.45 8.56
CA PRO A 9 -2.99 -20.22 9.22
C PRO A 9 -3.37 -18.74 9.43
N ALA A 10 -2.47 -17.78 9.19
CA ALA A 10 -2.72 -16.34 9.29
C ALA A 10 -3.38 -15.71 8.04
N GLY A 11 -3.44 -16.39 6.89
CA GLY A 11 -4.16 -15.88 5.71
C GLY A 11 -3.54 -14.66 5.02
N SER A 12 -2.20 -14.51 5.06
CA SER A 12 -1.47 -13.55 4.22
C SER A 12 -1.39 -14.03 2.76
N VAL A 13 -1.43 -13.09 1.81
CA VAL A 13 -1.13 -13.29 0.39
C VAL A 13 -0.10 -12.24 -0.01
N VAL A 14 1.07 -12.70 -0.46
CA VAL A 14 2.20 -11.83 -0.85
C VAL A 14 2.42 -11.93 -2.36
N ALA A 15 2.51 -10.78 -3.04
CA ALA A 15 2.71 -10.72 -4.48
C ALA A 15 4.12 -10.27 -4.87
N ALA A 16 5.02 -11.24 -5.03
CA ALA A 16 6.30 -11.04 -5.71
C ALA A 16 6.16 -11.28 -7.24
N ILE A 17 7.09 -10.72 -8.01
CA ILE A 17 7.03 -10.61 -9.48
C ILE A 17 6.77 -11.96 -10.19
N GLY A 18 5.53 -12.23 -10.62
CA GLY A 18 5.24 -13.21 -11.67
C GLY A 18 4.00 -14.12 -11.53
N ALA A 19 2.79 -13.57 -11.68
CA ALA A 19 1.59 -14.33 -12.10
C ALA A 19 0.52 -13.43 -12.76
N ARG A 20 -0.43 -14.01 -13.49
CA ARG A 20 -1.56 -13.34 -14.16
C ARG A 20 -2.82 -14.20 -14.09
N TRP A 21 -3.92 -13.72 -13.52
CA TRP A 21 -5.25 -14.38 -13.60
C TRP A 21 -6.42 -13.38 -13.63
N SER A 22 -7.63 -13.90 -13.89
CA SER A 22 -8.90 -13.19 -14.11
C SER A 22 -10.05 -14.22 -14.05
N THR A 23 -11.26 -14.03 -13.51
CA THR A 23 -11.89 -13.00 -12.64
C THR A 23 -13.20 -13.63 -12.09
N VAL A 24 -13.82 -13.09 -11.02
CA VAL A 24 -15.29 -12.98 -10.74
C VAL A 24 -15.63 -13.16 -9.25
N GLY A 25 -16.14 -12.08 -8.62
CA GLY A 25 -16.93 -12.16 -7.38
C GLY A 25 -16.39 -11.38 -6.19
N GLY A 26 -16.58 -10.05 -6.16
CA GLY A 26 -16.54 -9.22 -4.95
C GLY A 26 -15.23 -9.12 -4.16
N ALA A 27 -14.17 -9.81 -4.58
CA ALA A 27 -12.87 -9.76 -3.92
C ALA A 27 -12.16 -8.44 -4.17
N VAL A 28 -11.61 -7.85 -3.10
CA VAL A 28 -10.74 -6.69 -3.19
C VAL A 28 -9.33 -7.20 -3.49
N GLY A 29 -8.81 -6.88 -4.67
CA GLY A 29 -7.50 -7.35 -5.10
C GLY A 29 -6.35 -6.61 -4.40
N ILE A 30 -5.24 -7.31 -4.18
CA ILE A 30 -3.98 -6.65 -3.78
C ILE A 30 -3.52 -5.74 -4.94
N PRO A 31 -3.17 -4.46 -4.69
CA PRO A 31 -2.80 -3.51 -5.74
C PRO A 31 -1.33 -3.69 -6.19
N VAL A 32 -1.04 -4.87 -6.74
CA VAL A 32 0.29 -5.32 -7.17
C VAL A 32 0.92 -4.43 -8.23
N GLU A 33 0.10 -3.66 -8.96
CA GLU A 33 0.54 -2.73 -9.99
C GLU A 33 1.40 -1.59 -9.44
N LEU A 34 1.30 -1.29 -8.13
CA LEU A 34 2.17 -0.35 -7.42
C LEU A 34 3.63 -0.81 -7.38
N VAL A 35 3.94 -2.10 -7.51
CA VAL A 35 5.34 -2.56 -7.53
C VAL A 35 6.08 -1.93 -8.73
N GLY A 36 7.22 -1.31 -8.45
CA GLY A 36 7.98 -0.51 -9.41
C GLY A 36 7.40 0.90 -9.68
N ALA A 37 6.40 1.35 -8.93
CA ALA A 37 5.95 2.74 -8.94
C ALA A 37 6.77 3.57 -7.95
N GLN A 38 7.10 4.79 -8.36
CA GLN A 38 7.86 5.74 -7.54
C GLN A 38 6.89 6.71 -6.85
N VAL A 39 7.15 7.05 -5.59
CA VAL A 39 6.48 8.18 -4.92
C VAL A 39 6.91 9.48 -5.59
N THR A 40 5.92 10.23 -6.11
CA THR A 40 6.12 11.50 -6.81
C THR A 40 5.54 12.70 -6.07
N ARG A 41 4.72 12.47 -5.03
CA ARG A 41 4.23 13.53 -4.12
C ARG A 41 3.79 12.93 -2.79
N THR A 42 4.04 13.68 -1.73
CA THR A 42 3.42 13.51 -0.41
C THR A 42 2.70 14.80 -0.05
N ALA A 43 1.49 14.71 0.50
CA ALA A 43 0.71 15.86 0.95
C ALA A 43 -0.02 15.56 2.26
N PHE A 44 -0.26 16.63 3.02
CA PHE A 44 -0.72 16.57 4.39
C PHE A 44 -1.78 17.64 4.62
N ASP A 45 -2.95 17.22 5.05
CA ASP A 45 -4.02 18.08 5.54
C ASP A 45 -4.62 17.46 6.82
N HIS A 46 -5.90 17.08 6.82
CA HIS A 46 -6.46 16.20 7.84
C HIS A 46 -6.11 14.73 7.57
N GLN A 47 -5.69 14.41 6.34
CA GLN A 47 -5.27 13.09 5.86
C GLN A 47 -3.79 13.13 5.43
N VAL A 48 -3.21 11.95 5.21
CA VAL A 48 -1.96 11.77 4.46
C VAL A 48 -2.31 11.33 3.04
N ARG A 49 -1.70 11.96 2.03
CA ARG A 49 -1.85 11.57 0.62
C ARG A 49 -0.49 11.27 0.00
N ILE A 50 -0.34 10.09 -0.58
CA ILE A 50 0.88 9.65 -1.29
C ILE A 50 0.52 9.37 -2.74
N THR A 51 1.13 10.12 -3.66
CA THR A 51 0.95 9.93 -5.11
C THR A 51 2.09 9.07 -5.65
N PHE A 52 1.72 8.00 -6.38
CA PHE A 52 2.63 7.09 -7.04
C PHE A 52 2.58 7.28 -8.56
N THR A 53 3.70 7.08 -9.24
CA THR A 53 3.79 7.09 -10.69
C THR A 53 4.72 5.99 -11.19
N ALA A 54 4.29 5.22 -12.18
CA ALA A 54 5.15 4.28 -12.90
C ALA A 54 5.09 4.56 -14.40
N HIS A 55 6.21 4.39 -15.09
CA HIS A 55 6.28 4.50 -16.55
C HIS A 55 6.42 3.11 -17.20
N GLY A 56 5.84 2.94 -18.39
CA GLY A 56 6.06 1.78 -19.24
C GLY A 56 7.38 1.88 -20.02
N PRO A 57 7.79 0.80 -20.71
CA PRO A 57 9.02 0.78 -21.52
C PRO A 57 9.03 1.79 -22.69
N ASP A 58 7.86 2.30 -23.08
CA ASP A 58 7.66 3.34 -24.09
C ASP A 58 7.74 4.77 -23.51
N GLY A 59 8.06 4.90 -22.22
CA GLY A 59 8.15 6.17 -21.48
C GLY A 59 6.79 6.76 -21.08
N ARG A 60 5.65 6.14 -21.45
CA ARG A 60 4.32 6.63 -21.08
C ARG A 60 3.99 6.25 -19.64
N VAL A 61 3.12 7.01 -18.99
CA VAL A 61 2.62 6.68 -17.65
C VAL A 61 1.83 5.37 -17.73
N ARG A 62 2.30 4.33 -17.04
CA ARG A 62 1.62 3.05 -16.82
C ARG A 62 0.64 3.14 -15.64
N LEU A 63 1.06 3.84 -14.58
CA LEU A 63 0.31 3.99 -13.34
C LEU A 63 0.43 5.42 -12.84
N GLY A 64 -0.69 5.97 -12.38
CA GLY A 64 -0.77 7.24 -11.66
C GLY A 64 -1.84 7.13 -10.59
N ALA A 65 -1.45 6.86 -9.35
CA ALA A 65 -2.36 6.52 -8.25
C ALA A 65 -2.15 7.44 -7.04
N GLU A 66 -3.20 7.65 -6.26
CA GLU A 66 -3.14 8.30 -4.94
C GLU A 66 -3.64 7.33 -3.87
N LEU A 67 -2.78 7.08 -2.88
CA LEU A 67 -3.15 6.48 -1.60
C LEU A 67 -3.54 7.62 -0.65
N VAL A 68 -4.74 7.54 -0.11
CA VAL A 68 -5.25 8.39 0.98
C VAL A 68 -5.22 7.55 2.25
N VAL A 69 -4.70 8.10 3.34
CA VAL A 69 -4.69 7.49 4.67
C VAL A 69 -5.30 8.48 5.65
N GLU A 70 -6.36 8.05 6.34
CA GLU A 70 -7.12 8.91 7.26
C GLU A 70 -6.87 8.55 8.74
N THR A 71 -6.36 7.36 8.99
CA THR A 71 -6.11 6.80 10.32
C THR A 71 -4.62 6.75 10.65
N GLU A 72 -4.29 6.21 11.81
CA GLU A 72 -2.90 6.01 12.24
C GLU A 72 -2.15 5.07 11.29
N LEU A 73 -0.92 5.46 10.93
CA LEU A 73 -0.01 4.67 10.13
C LEU A 73 1.34 4.56 10.82
N SER A 74 2.08 3.48 10.56
CA SER A 74 3.45 3.34 11.02
C SER A 74 4.43 3.34 9.86
N MET A 75 5.60 3.92 10.11
CA MET A 75 6.78 3.76 9.26
C MET A 75 7.83 2.95 10.03
N THR A 76 8.53 2.07 9.33
CA THR A 76 9.67 1.32 9.83
C THR A 76 10.88 1.64 8.98
N ASP A 77 12.00 2.05 9.57
CA ASP A 77 13.26 2.29 8.86
C ASP A 77 14.01 0.98 8.57
N ALA A 78 15.09 1.08 7.78
CA ALA A 78 15.90 -0.07 7.37
C ALA A 78 16.67 -0.75 8.53
N ASP A 79 16.83 -0.08 9.68
CA ASP A 79 17.42 -0.64 10.90
C ASP A 79 16.35 -1.28 11.81
N GLY A 80 15.06 -1.23 11.41
CA GLY A 80 13.92 -1.76 12.14
C GLY A 80 13.33 -0.79 13.18
N GLY A 81 13.75 0.48 13.19
CA GLY A 81 13.18 1.52 14.02
C GLY A 81 11.77 1.90 13.53
N GLN A 82 10.77 1.79 14.41
CA GLN A 82 9.38 2.08 14.06
C GLN A 82 8.93 3.42 14.66
N VAL A 83 8.23 4.23 13.86
CA VAL A 83 7.54 5.46 14.28
C VAL A 83 6.07 5.40 13.93
N LEU A 84 5.24 5.88 14.85
CA LEU A 84 3.79 5.94 14.73
C LEU A 84 3.37 7.37 14.34
N LEU A 85 2.56 7.49 13.29
CA LEU A 85 2.21 8.74 12.64
C LEU A 85 0.68 8.88 12.58
N VAL A 86 0.18 10.05 12.96
CA VAL A 86 -1.26 10.34 12.96
C VAL A 86 -1.52 11.51 12.02
N PRO A 87 -2.40 11.36 11.01
CA PRO A 87 -2.80 12.45 10.13
C PRO A 87 -3.24 13.72 10.88
N GLY A 88 -3.11 14.90 10.25
CA GLY A 88 -3.41 16.18 10.90
C GLY A 88 -2.42 16.64 11.97
N THR A 89 -1.41 15.85 12.37
CA THR A 89 -0.42 16.24 13.41
C THR A 89 0.73 17.14 12.92
N GLY A 90 0.65 17.64 11.68
CA GLY A 90 1.57 18.66 11.15
C GLY A 90 3.01 18.16 11.04
N SER A 91 3.96 18.84 11.68
CA SER A 91 5.40 18.55 11.57
C SER A 91 5.82 17.16 12.08
N ARG A 92 4.96 16.46 12.84
CA ARG A 92 5.21 15.06 13.21
C ARG A 92 5.16 14.09 12.02
N LEU A 93 4.51 14.49 10.93
CA LEU A 93 4.45 13.74 9.66
C LEU A 93 5.72 13.91 8.80
N ALA A 94 6.73 14.65 9.28
CA ALA A 94 7.98 14.87 8.55
C ALA A 94 8.70 13.59 8.05
N PRO A 95 8.69 12.43 8.74
CA PRO A 95 9.30 11.21 8.22
C PRO A 95 8.76 10.74 6.87
N LEU A 96 7.49 11.04 6.55
CA LEU A 96 6.89 10.70 5.25
C LEU A 96 7.53 11.46 4.09
N LEU A 97 8.25 12.55 4.33
CA LEU A 97 8.98 13.29 3.29
C LEU A 97 10.13 12.46 2.69
N ASP A 98 10.73 11.56 3.46
CA ASP A 98 11.85 10.72 3.02
C ASP A 98 11.42 9.63 2.00
N LEU A 99 10.11 9.36 1.93
CA LEU A 99 9.51 8.54 0.88
C LEU A 99 9.56 9.20 -0.50
N PHE A 100 9.80 10.51 -0.61
CA PHE A 100 9.87 11.16 -1.92
C PHE A 100 10.98 10.56 -2.79
N THR A 101 10.64 10.21 -4.03
CA THR A 101 11.47 9.44 -4.98
C THR A 101 11.73 7.97 -4.66
N ARG A 102 11.17 7.41 -3.58
CA ARG A 102 11.28 5.97 -3.30
C ARG A 102 10.40 5.13 -4.22
N THR A 103 10.93 3.98 -4.61
CA THR A 103 10.21 2.98 -5.42
C THR A 103 9.59 1.95 -4.50
N VAL A 104 8.30 1.63 -4.70
CA VAL A 104 7.65 0.50 -4.03
C VAL A 104 8.23 -0.81 -4.57
N THR A 105 8.79 -1.63 -3.70
CA THR A 105 9.37 -2.94 -4.00
C THR A 105 8.44 -4.08 -3.63
N GLU A 106 7.57 -3.89 -2.64
CA GLU A 106 6.65 -4.90 -2.11
C GLU A 106 5.30 -4.28 -1.74
N VAL A 107 4.23 -5.03 -1.95
CA VAL A 107 2.85 -4.69 -1.58
C VAL A 107 2.21 -5.92 -0.95
N GLU A 108 1.69 -5.78 0.26
CA GLU A 108 0.92 -6.81 0.96
C GLU A 108 -0.39 -6.19 1.45
N VAL A 109 -1.50 -6.92 1.35
CA VAL A 109 -2.72 -6.61 2.10
C VAL A 109 -3.16 -7.85 2.86
N THR A 110 -3.34 -7.72 4.17
CA THR A 110 -3.61 -8.88 5.05
C THR A 110 -4.85 -8.70 5.92
N GLY A 111 -5.37 -9.82 6.43
CA GLY A 111 -6.41 -9.85 7.45
C GLY A 111 -7.68 -9.13 7.02
N ARG A 112 -7.90 -7.94 7.57
CA ARG A 112 -9.06 -7.07 7.27
C ARG A 112 -8.73 -5.84 6.41
N GLY A 113 -7.60 -5.85 5.72
CA GLY A 113 -7.14 -4.69 4.95
C GLY A 113 -5.98 -3.94 5.60
N THR A 114 -5.16 -4.61 6.41
CA THR A 114 -3.85 -4.07 6.79
C THR A 114 -3.00 -3.95 5.54
N LEU A 115 -2.76 -2.72 5.08
CA LEU A 115 -1.86 -2.42 3.96
C LEU A 115 -0.43 -2.37 4.46
N ARG A 116 0.49 -3.00 3.71
CA ARG A 116 1.93 -2.80 3.86
C ARG A 116 2.57 -2.50 2.51
N LEU A 117 3.48 -1.54 2.52
CA LEU A 117 4.34 -1.18 1.39
C LEU A 117 5.79 -1.28 1.82
N GLY A 118 6.62 -1.99 1.05
CA GLY A 118 8.08 -1.96 1.16
C GLY A 118 8.68 -1.03 0.10
N PHE A 119 9.75 -0.32 0.45
CA PHE A 119 10.45 0.62 -0.43
C PHE A 119 11.89 0.20 -0.74
N ASP A 120 12.47 0.79 -1.80
CA ASP A 120 13.81 0.49 -2.31
C ASP A 120 14.99 0.88 -1.41
N ASP A 121 14.76 1.70 -0.40
CA ASP A 121 15.73 2.03 0.65
C ASP A 121 15.61 1.15 1.91
N GLY A 122 14.67 0.20 1.93
CA GLY A 122 14.37 -0.65 3.09
C GLY A 122 13.31 -0.08 4.03
N THR A 123 12.77 1.12 3.76
CA THR A 123 11.64 1.66 4.52
C THR A 123 10.39 0.80 4.32
N GLY A 124 9.62 0.59 5.39
CA GLY A 124 8.28 0.04 5.36
C GLY A 124 7.23 1.08 5.75
N LEU A 125 6.05 1.02 5.16
CA LEU A 125 4.85 1.77 5.60
C LEU A 125 3.71 0.78 5.83
N SER A 126 3.01 0.90 6.95
CA SER A 126 1.87 0.04 7.31
C SER A 126 0.68 0.85 7.79
N VAL A 127 -0.53 0.51 7.33
CA VAL A 127 -1.81 1.07 7.79
C VAL A 127 -2.70 -0.09 8.22
N ASP A 128 -3.12 -0.11 9.48
CA ASP A 128 -4.06 -1.11 10.01
C ASP A 128 -5.52 -0.62 9.90
N PRO A 129 -6.51 -1.54 9.80
CA PRO A 129 -7.92 -1.18 9.83
C PRO A 129 -8.34 -0.61 11.20
N ASP A 130 -8.88 0.59 11.18
CA ASP A 130 -9.51 1.26 12.32
C ASP A 130 -10.97 0.78 12.48
N PRO A 131 -11.48 0.59 13.72
CA PRO A 131 -12.84 0.11 13.94
C PRO A 131 -13.94 1.13 13.58
N ASP A 132 -13.65 2.42 13.64
CA ASP A 132 -14.62 3.52 13.57
C ASP A 132 -14.49 4.37 12.29
N TYR A 133 -13.34 4.32 11.59
CA TYR A 133 -13.02 5.18 10.44
C TYR A 133 -12.56 4.41 9.18
N GLU A 134 -12.79 5.01 7.99
CA GLU A 134 -12.12 4.56 6.76
C GLU A 134 -10.61 4.73 6.95
N SER A 135 -9.85 3.66 6.78
CA SER A 135 -8.44 3.63 7.16
C SER A 135 -7.54 4.13 6.04
N TRP A 136 -7.78 3.59 4.84
CA TRP A 136 -7.12 4.02 3.63
C TRP A 136 -7.96 3.70 2.39
N SER A 137 -7.71 4.45 1.32
CA SER A 137 -8.19 4.14 -0.02
C SER A 137 -7.12 4.43 -1.06
N LEU A 138 -7.07 3.61 -2.11
CA LEU A 138 -6.13 3.70 -3.22
C LEU A 138 -6.92 3.79 -4.52
N SER A 139 -6.68 4.83 -5.30
CA SER A 139 -7.38 5.03 -6.57
C SER A 139 -6.51 5.72 -7.61
N GLY A 140 -6.87 5.57 -8.89
CA GLY A 140 -6.21 6.30 -9.98
C GLY A 140 -6.16 5.52 -11.29
N LEU A 141 -5.16 5.84 -12.11
CA LEU A 141 -4.90 5.19 -13.38
C LEU A 141 -4.00 3.97 -13.20
N GLY A 142 -4.38 2.85 -13.80
CA GLY A 142 -3.52 1.66 -13.94
C GLY A 142 -3.59 0.66 -12.79
N LEU A 143 -4.63 0.73 -11.95
CA LEU A 143 -5.01 -0.25 -10.93
C LEU A 143 -6.53 -0.25 -10.76
N ASP A 144 -7.10 -1.31 -10.19
CA ASP A 144 -8.48 -1.32 -9.71
C ASP A 144 -8.55 -0.62 -8.33
N PRO A 145 -9.55 0.25 -8.07
CA PRO A 145 -9.60 1.03 -6.84
C PRO A 145 -9.91 0.16 -5.61
N VAL A 146 -9.24 0.49 -4.51
CA VAL A 146 -9.39 -0.17 -3.21
C VAL A 146 -9.81 0.86 -2.16
N LEU A 147 -10.69 0.46 -1.24
CA LEU A 147 -11.13 1.25 -0.10
C LEU A 147 -11.27 0.30 1.10
N VAL A 148 -10.80 0.73 2.27
CA VAL A 148 -10.90 -0.04 3.52
C VAL A 148 -11.69 0.76 4.54
N GLY A 149 -13.00 0.44 4.63
CA GLY A 149 -13.93 1.14 5.51
C GLY A 149 -13.77 0.79 7.00
N PRO A 150 -14.61 1.40 7.87
CA PRO A 150 -14.63 1.13 9.31
C PRO A 150 -14.76 -0.37 9.64
N GLY A 151 -13.85 -0.87 10.47
CA GLY A 151 -13.77 -2.28 10.86
C GLY A 151 -13.06 -3.20 9.86
N GLY A 152 -12.67 -2.66 8.71
CA GLY A 152 -11.94 -3.30 7.62
C GLY A 152 -12.79 -4.18 6.69
N GLU A 153 -12.20 -4.54 5.54
CA GLU A 153 -12.84 -5.36 4.50
C GLU A 153 -12.54 -6.84 4.67
N SER A 154 -13.35 -7.69 4.03
CA SER A 154 -13.16 -9.14 4.02
C SER A 154 -13.11 -9.71 2.60
N GLY A 155 -12.36 -10.78 2.39
CA GLY A 155 -12.26 -11.45 1.08
C GLY A 155 -11.19 -10.90 0.15
N TRP A 156 -10.05 -10.47 0.69
CA TRP A 156 -8.83 -10.19 -0.07
C TRP A 156 -8.38 -11.43 -0.86
N GLN A 157 -7.99 -11.25 -2.13
CA GLN A 157 -7.52 -12.31 -3.05
C GLN A 157 -6.39 -11.83 -3.97
#